data_AF-K1QDK0-F1
#
_entry.id   AF-K1QDK0-F1
#
_cell.length_a   1.000
_cell.length_b   1.000
_cell.length_c   1.000
_cell.angle_alpha   90.00
_cell.angle_beta   90.00
_cell.angle_gamma   90.00
#
_symmetry.space_group_name_H-M   'P 1'
#
loop_
_entity.id
_entity.type
_entity.pdbx_description
1 polymer ?
#
loop_
_entity_poly.entity_id
_entity_poly.type
_entity_poly.pdbx_seq_one_letter_code
_entity_poly.pdbx_strand_id
1 'polypeptide(L)'
;MSETKVPGLNVRITSKSQLDNIKKVAITKPGQQALFLELDQNRPLAGIIQDICEKWGIMQPEEYAIQFSDSNKQQIYITERSRLDISNGDVLVLSPSPAKTAKEVYTTLKEGKPEEKMGAMEKLSRLSADITFAMEFITNEGLDLIKQFVRDSKFHGEPMAYLLKSFVNLMEHGVVSWDTIEPEFTKKVTDYVSSPKHGNKIIQPSLEILESVILNSTQLSKHKEVEQQVTPEKINCHLNTPELQKNALALLNALFTKASPDKKRKINASIQNKAFRNVLVTILDSGEIQAARYPIGN
;
A
#
# COMPACT_ATOMS: atom_id res chain seq x y z
N MET A 1 60.98 -48.59 24.61
CA MET A 1 60.38 -47.29 24.95
C MET A 1 59.53 -46.86 23.77
N SER A 2 58.22 -47.05 23.89
CA SER A 2 57.21 -46.84 22.86
C SER A 2 56.58 -45.47 23.04
N GLU A 3 56.73 -44.57 22.08
CA GLU A 3 56.01 -43.29 22.04
C GLU A 3 54.64 -43.48 21.40
N THR A 4 53.61 -43.24 22.21
CA THR A 4 52.20 -43.32 21.84
C THR A 4 51.79 -42.07 21.08
N LYS A 5 51.46 -42.24 19.79
CA LYS A 5 50.92 -41.18 18.92
C LYS A 5 49.45 -40.95 19.29
N VAL A 6 49.14 -39.82 19.91
CA VAL A 6 47.75 -39.43 20.26
C VAL A 6 47.04 -38.98 18.97
N PRO A 7 45.82 -39.47 18.65
CA PRO A 7 45.08 -39.01 17.48
C PRO A 7 44.50 -37.62 17.74
N GLY A 8 44.84 -36.65 16.89
CA GLY A 8 44.21 -35.34 16.89
C GLY A 8 42.72 -35.45 16.62
N LEU A 9 41.91 -34.88 17.51
CA LEU A 9 40.49 -34.65 17.31
C LEU A 9 40.27 -33.92 15.99
N ASN A 10 39.59 -34.56 15.04
CA ASN A 10 38.92 -33.86 13.95
C ASN A 10 37.79 -33.02 14.54
N VAL A 11 38.10 -31.76 14.87
CA VAL A 11 37.09 -30.75 15.12
C VAL A 11 36.36 -30.54 13.79
N ARG A 12 35.18 -31.13 13.69
CA ARG A 12 34.22 -30.91 12.62
C ARG A 12 33.82 -29.43 12.68
N ILE A 13 34.58 -28.57 12.01
CA ILE A 13 34.15 -27.20 11.69
C ILE A 13 33.09 -27.35 10.59
N THR A 14 31.92 -27.89 10.92
CA THR A 14 30.70 -27.55 10.19
C THR A 14 30.44 -26.09 10.53
N SER A 15 30.85 -25.24 9.61
CA SER A 15 30.93 -23.80 9.77
C SER A 15 29.64 -23.21 10.35
N LYS A 16 29.76 -22.48 11.47
CA LYS A 16 28.67 -21.72 12.08
C LYS A 16 27.95 -20.80 11.07
N SER A 17 28.66 -20.38 10.02
CA SER A 17 28.16 -19.55 8.91
C SER A 17 27.22 -20.27 7.94
N GLN A 18 27.25 -21.60 7.83
CA GLN A 18 26.33 -22.34 6.95
C GLN A 18 24.93 -22.51 7.57
N LEU A 19 24.81 -22.56 8.90
CA LEU A 19 23.51 -22.67 9.58
C LEU A 19 22.72 -21.35 9.57
N ASP A 20 23.39 -20.20 9.57
CA ASP A 20 22.68 -18.90 9.58
C ASP A 20 21.87 -18.64 8.30
N ASN A 21 22.31 -19.23 7.19
CA ASN A 21 21.64 -19.14 5.89
C ASN A 21 20.49 -20.13 5.73
N ILE A 22 20.30 -21.06 6.66
CA ILE A 22 19.19 -22.02 6.62
C ILE A 22 18.09 -21.52 7.55
N LYS A 23 16.91 -21.24 7.01
CA LYS A 23 15.73 -20.82 7.78
C LYS A 23 14.70 -21.94 7.83
N LYS A 24 14.29 -22.34 9.03
CA LYS A 24 13.23 -23.32 9.25
C LYS A 24 11.89 -22.62 9.14
N VAL A 25 11.11 -22.95 8.11
CA VAL A 25 9.84 -22.30 7.81
C VAL A 25 8.74 -23.34 7.60
N ALA A 26 7.49 -22.92 7.79
CA ALA A 26 6.32 -23.69 7.39
C ALA A 26 5.71 -23.06 6.12
N ILE A 27 5.47 -23.85 5.08
CA ILE A 27 4.76 -23.41 3.87
C ILE A 27 3.35 -23.98 3.91
N THR A 28 2.37 -23.11 3.70
CA THR A 28 0.94 -23.44 3.73
C THR A 28 0.29 -23.14 2.39
N LYS A 29 -0.75 -23.89 2.05
CA LYS A 29 -1.63 -23.62 0.92
C LYS A 29 -3.03 -24.17 1.25
N PRO A 30 -4.13 -23.43 0.94
CA PRO A 30 -5.48 -23.93 1.17
C PRO A 30 -5.69 -25.32 0.55
N GLY A 31 -6.22 -26.25 1.35
CA GLY A 31 -6.51 -27.62 0.96
C GLY A 31 -5.30 -28.57 0.93
N GLN A 32 -4.11 -28.12 1.32
CA GLN A 32 -2.89 -28.94 1.37
C GLN A 32 -2.36 -29.08 2.79
N GLN A 33 -1.70 -30.20 3.08
CA GLN A 33 -0.96 -30.35 4.33
C GLN A 33 0.26 -29.43 4.32
N ALA A 34 0.47 -28.70 5.42
CA ALA A 34 1.60 -27.78 5.57
C ALA A 34 2.94 -28.53 5.44
N LEU A 35 3.90 -27.90 4.77
CA LEU A 35 5.25 -28.42 4.59
C LEU A 35 6.21 -27.70 5.52
N PHE A 36 7.06 -28.45 6.23
CA PHE A 36 8.15 -27.89 7.01
C PHE A 36 9.44 -28.01 6.20
N LEU A 37 10.10 -26.88 5.96
CA LEU A 37 11.26 -26.80 5.08
C LEU A 37 12.43 -26.11 5.78
N GLU A 38 13.63 -26.63 5.51
CA GLU A 38 14.88 -25.92 5.77
C GLU A 38 15.20 -25.12 4.50
N LEU A 39 14.80 -23.85 4.49
CA LEU A 39 14.97 -22.91 3.38
C LEU A 39 16.41 -22.40 3.36
N ASP A 40 17.19 -22.82 2.37
CA ASP A 40 18.54 -22.30 2.11
C ASP A 40 18.45 -20.93 1.41
N GLN A 41 18.91 -19.88 2.10
CA GLN A 41 18.94 -18.50 1.62
C GLN A 41 19.88 -18.27 0.44
N ASN A 42 20.79 -19.21 0.14
CA ASN A 42 21.68 -19.12 -1.02
C ASN A 42 21.07 -19.73 -2.29
N ARG A 43 20.02 -20.54 -2.16
CA ARG A 43 19.38 -21.20 -3.30
C ARG A 43 18.32 -20.30 -3.92
N PRO A 44 18.24 -20.12 -5.25
CA PRO A 44 17.22 -19.27 -5.87
C PRO A 44 15.79 -19.65 -5.45
N LEU A 45 14.94 -18.66 -5.18
CA LEU A 45 13.55 -18.84 -4.78
C LEU A 45 12.78 -19.67 -5.80
N ALA A 46 13.05 -19.48 -7.11
CA ALA A 46 12.42 -20.26 -8.17
C ALA A 46 12.64 -21.77 -7.99
N GLY A 47 13.85 -22.19 -7.63
CA GLY A 47 14.15 -23.60 -7.36
C GLY A 47 13.50 -24.10 -6.08
N ILE A 48 13.37 -23.26 -5.06
CA ILE A 48 12.67 -23.60 -3.80
C ILE A 48 11.16 -23.76 -4.06
N ILE A 49 10.56 -22.87 -4.84
CA ILE A 49 9.15 -22.93 -5.24
C ILE A 49 8.88 -24.18 -6.08
N GLN A 50 9.78 -24.52 -7.01
CA GLN A 50 9.69 -25.75 -7.78
C GLN A 50 9.61 -26.99 -6.88
N ASP A 51 10.53 -27.12 -5.92
CA ASP A 51 10.51 -28.25 -4.98
C ASP A 51 9.22 -28.30 -4.14
N ILE A 52 8.69 -27.14 -3.74
CA ILE A 52 7.41 -27.03 -3.00
C ILE A 52 6.26 -27.52 -3.88
N CYS A 53 6.19 -27.06 -5.12
CA CYS A 53 5.18 -27.45 -6.08
C CYS A 53 5.24 -28.96 -6.39
N GLU A 54 6.43 -29.52 -6.59
CA GLU A 54 6.64 -30.95 -6.81
C GLU A 54 6.12 -31.79 -5.64
N LYS A 55 6.37 -31.37 -4.40
CA LYS A 55 5.86 -32.07 -3.19
C LYS A 55 4.34 -32.08 -3.10
N TRP A 56 3.67 -31.06 -3.59
CA TRP A 56 2.20 -30.97 -3.62
C TRP A 56 1.58 -31.39 -4.96
N GLY A 57 2.38 -31.87 -5.93
CA GLY A 57 1.91 -32.24 -7.27
C GLY A 57 1.30 -31.06 -8.05
N ILE A 58 1.74 -29.83 -7.77
CA ILE A 58 1.28 -28.62 -8.44
C ILE A 58 2.08 -28.44 -9.73
N MET A 59 1.38 -28.19 -10.83
CA MET A 59 1.99 -27.92 -12.14
C MET A 59 2.30 -26.44 -12.32
N GLN A 60 3.23 -26.14 -13.23
CA GLN A 60 3.66 -24.79 -13.59
C GLN A 60 4.15 -23.98 -12.37
N PRO A 61 5.25 -24.40 -11.71
CA PRO A 61 5.80 -23.71 -10.55
C PRO A 61 6.10 -22.23 -10.79
N GLU A 62 6.39 -21.83 -12.03
CA GLU A 62 6.59 -20.45 -12.47
C GLU A 62 5.35 -19.54 -12.28
N GLU A 63 4.16 -20.12 -12.15
CA GLU A 63 2.92 -19.39 -11.89
C GLU A 63 2.65 -19.16 -10.39
N TYR A 64 3.59 -19.54 -9.52
CA TYR A 64 3.46 -19.43 -8.07
C TYR A 64 4.56 -18.57 -7.46
N ALA A 65 4.25 -18.02 -6.29
CA ALA A 65 5.18 -17.29 -5.45
C ALA A 65 4.86 -17.58 -3.97
N ILE A 66 5.79 -17.22 -3.09
CA ILE A 66 5.61 -17.32 -1.65
C ILE A 66 5.32 -15.94 -1.05
N GLN A 67 4.43 -15.90 -0.06
CA GLN A 67 4.03 -14.70 0.68
C GLN A 67 4.20 -14.93 2.18
N PHE A 68 4.34 -13.85 2.96
CA PHE A 68 4.26 -13.94 4.42
C PHE A 68 2.82 -14.24 4.88
N SER A 69 2.68 -15.17 5.84
CA SER A 69 1.42 -15.55 6.50
C SER A 69 1.37 -14.95 7.91
N ASP A 70 1.05 -13.67 8.08
CA ASP A 70 0.80 -13.13 9.42
C ASP A 70 -0.45 -12.26 9.45
N SER A 71 -1.16 -12.30 10.58
CA SER A 71 -2.36 -11.51 10.87
C SER A 71 -2.09 -10.00 10.81
N ASN A 72 -0.83 -9.60 11.06
CA ASN A 72 -0.38 -8.21 11.10
C ASN A 72 0.46 -7.80 9.88
N LYS A 73 0.94 -8.76 9.08
CA LYS A 73 1.67 -8.48 7.84
C LYS A 73 0.70 -8.69 6.69
N GLN A 74 0.40 -7.63 5.96
CA GLN A 74 -0.35 -7.70 4.71
C GLN A 74 0.24 -8.82 3.82
N GLN A 75 -0.55 -9.40 2.92
CA GLN A 75 -0.07 -10.42 1.98
C GLN A 75 1.01 -9.81 1.08
N ILE A 76 2.26 -9.94 1.50
CA ILE A 76 3.45 -9.41 0.85
C ILE A 76 4.19 -10.56 0.19
N TYR A 77 4.40 -10.43 -1.12
CA TYR A 77 5.20 -11.34 -1.92
C TYR A 77 6.67 -11.24 -1.53
N ILE A 78 7.29 -12.41 -1.39
CA ILE A 78 8.71 -12.53 -1.11
C ILE A 78 9.44 -12.58 -2.44
N THR A 79 10.39 -11.66 -2.60
CA THR A 79 11.26 -11.55 -3.77
C THR A 79 12.67 -12.01 -3.40
N GLU A 80 13.54 -12.16 -4.40
CA GLU A 80 14.96 -12.43 -4.14
C GLU A 80 15.63 -11.34 -3.28
N ARG A 81 15.08 -10.13 -3.24
CA ARG A 81 15.58 -9.03 -2.39
C ARG A 81 15.06 -9.13 -0.96
N SER A 82 13.77 -9.46 -0.78
CA SER A 82 13.12 -9.51 0.54
C SER A 82 13.20 -10.87 1.24
N ARG A 83 13.72 -11.91 0.58
CA ARG A 83 13.91 -13.24 1.19
C ARG A 83 14.76 -13.24 2.47
N LEU A 84 15.60 -12.22 2.64
CA LEU A 84 16.44 -12.05 3.82
C LEU A 84 15.62 -11.72 5.09
N ASP A 85 14.39 -11.23 4.92
CA ASP A 85 13.48 -10.92 6.03
C ASP A 85 12.85 -12.19 6.63
N ILE A 86 12.99 -13.34 5.95
CA ILE A 86 12.48 -14.63 6.42
C ILE A 86 13.27 -15.07 7.68
N SER A 87 12.53 -15.31 8.74
CA SER A 87 13.02 -15.74 10.04
C SER A 87 12.66 -17.20 10.34
N ASN A 88 13.39 -17.81 11.27
CA ASN A 88 13.06 -19.14 11.76
C ASN A 88 11.68 -19.13 12.44
N GLY A 89 10.83 -20.08 12.06
CA GLY A 89 9.46 -20.20 12.55
C GLY A 89 8.43 -19.44 11.72
N ASP A 90 8.85 -18.67 10.69
CA ASP A 90 7.89 -17.99 9.83
C ASP A 90 6.98 -19.00 9.12
N VAL A 91 5.70 -18.64 9.07
CA VAL A 91 4.71 -19.30 8.24
C VAL A 91 4.61 -18.51 6.94
N LEU A 92 4.77 -19.20 5.82
CA LEU A 92 4.66 -18.64 4.48
C LEU A 92 3.48 -19.29 3.76
N VAL A 93 2.90 -18.59 2.80
CA VAL A 93 1.82 -19.09 1.94
C VAL A 93 2.33 -19.25 0.53
N LEU A 94 2.08 -20.40 -0.09
CA LEU A 94 2.23 -20.54 -1.54
C LEU A 94 0.96 -19.99 -2.21
N SER A 95 1.11 -18.90 -2.96
CA SER A 95 0.06 -18.18 -3.66
C SER A 95 0.37 -18.10 -5.16
N PRO A 96 -0.62 -17.82 -6.04
CA PRO A 96 -0.32 -17.49 -7.43
C PRO A 96 0.64 -16.30 -7.52
N SER A 97 1.50 -16.28 -8.54
CA SER A 97 2.52 -15.25 -8.70
C SER A 97 1.92 -13.83 -8.80
N PRO A 98 2.70 -12.77 -8.51
CA PRO A 98 2.25 -11.39 -8.64
C PRO A 98 1.69 -11.10 -10.05
N ALA A 99 2.38 -11.55 -11.10
CA ALA A 99 1.98 -11.36 -12.49
C ALA A 99 0.64 -12.06 -12.80
N LYS A 100 0.49 -13.32 -12.38
CA LYS A 100 -0.76 -14.08 -12.56
C LYS A 100 -1.91 -13.42 -11.79
N THR A 101 -1.69 -13.09 -10.52
CA THR A 101 -2.70 -12.45 -9.68
C THR A 101 -3.11 -11.09 -10.21
N ALA A 102 -2.17 -10.26 -10.65
CA ALA A 102 -2.44 -8.94 -11.22
C ALA A 102 -3.26 -9.05 -12.50
N LYS A 103 -2.91 -9.98 -13.40
CA LYS A 103 -3.65 -10.24 -14.63
C LYS A 103 -5.06 -10.74 -14.37
N GLU A 104 -5.23 -11.67 -13.42
CA GLU A 104 -6.55 -12.17 -12.99
C GLU A 104 -7.43 -11.04 -12.44
N VAL A 105 -6.88 -10.23 -11.52
CA VAL A 105 -7.61 -9.08 -10.94
C VAL A 105 -7.98 -8.09 -12.04
N TYR A 106 -7.05 -7.72 -12.93
CA TYR A 106 -7.30 -6.81 -14.04
C TYR A 106 -8.42 -7.32 -14.96
N THR A 107 -8.32 -8.58 -15.40
CA THR A 107 -9.31 -9.21 -16.30
C THR A 107 -10.68 -9.24 -15.65
N THR A 108 -10.75 -9.62 -14.36
CA THR A 108 -12.00 -9.66 -13.60
C THR A 108 -12.62 -8.28 -13.46
N LEU A 109 -11.82 -7.25 -13.17
CA LEU A 109 -12.30 -5.87 -13.10
C LEU A 109 -12.82 -5.36 -14.44
N LYS A 110 -12.16 -5.71 -15.55
CA LYS A 110 -12.55 -5.29 -16.90
C LYS A 110 -13.83 -5.98 -17.36
N GLU A 111 -13.86 -7.31 -17.30
CA GLU A 111 -14.85 -8.15 -18.01
C GLU A 111 -15.81 -8.92 -17.08
N GLY A 112 -15.49 -9.04 -15.79
CA GLY A 112 -16.26 -9.84 -14.84
C GLY A 112 -17.66 -9.30 -14.53
N LYS A 113 -18.47 -10.11 -13.85
CA LYS A 113 -19.81 -9.70 -13.37
C LYS A 113 -19.70 -8.74 -12.18
N PRO A 114 -20.74 -7.95 -11.85
CA PRO A 114 -20.69 -7.00 -10.73
C PRO A 114 -20.21 -7.60 -9.39
N GLU A 115 -20.65 -8.82 -9.05
CA GLU A 115 -20.24 -9.53 -7.82
C GLU A 115 -18.75 -9.92 -7.85
N GLU A 116 -18.28 -10.44 -8.99
CA GLU A 116 -16.87 -10.80 -9.19
C GLU A 116 -15.98 -9.56 -9.16
N LYS A 117 -16.43 -8.45 -9.76
CA LYS A 117 -15.74 -7.16 -9.71
C LYS A 117 -15.60 -6.66 -8.28
N MET A 118 -16.64 -6.81 -7.45
CA MET A 118 -16.58 -6.41 -6.03
C MET A 118 -15.49 -7.18 -5.28
N GLY A 119 -15.46 -8.52 -5.40
CA GLY A 119 -14.41 -9.33 -4.79
C GLY A 119 -13.01 -9.01 -5.33
N ALA A 120 -12.90 -8.69 -6.63
CA ALA A 120 -11.65 -8.25 -7.24
C ALA A 120 -11.18 -6.89 -6.71
N MET A 121 -12.08 -5.93 -6.48
CA MET A 121 -11.76 -4.63 -5.88
C MET A 121 -11.28 -4.76 -4.44
N GLU A 122 -11.96 -5.60 -3.64
CA GLU A 122 -11.53 -5.89 -2.27
C GLU A 122 -10.12 -6.50 -2.27
N LYS A 123 -9.90 -7.53 -3.09
CA LYS A 123 -8.58 -8.17 -3.25
C LYS A 123 -7.51 -7.18 -3.71
N LEU A 124 -7.83 -6.30 -4.65
CA LEU A 124 -6.95 -5.24 -5.14
C LEU A 124 -6.55 -4.27 -4.02
N SER A 125 -7.51 -3.85 -3.20
CA SER A 125 -7.26 -2.90 -2.10
C SER A 125 -6.26 -3.44 -1.07
N ARG A 126 -6.27 -4.76 -0.87
CA ARG A 126 -5.34 -5.45 0.04
C ARG A 126 -3.96 -5.69 -0.59
N LEU A 127 -3.90 -6.04 -1.87
CA LEU A 127 -2.65 -6.38 -2.56
C LEU A 127 -1.88 -5.16 -3.08
N SER A 128 -2.57 -4.05 -3.35
CA SER A 128 -1.96 -2.81 -3.87
C SER A 128 -0.90 -2.19 -2.95
N ALA A 129 -0.90 -2.52 -1.66
CA ALA A 129 0.12 -2.09 -0.72
C ALA A 129 1.48 -2.77 -0.94
N ASP A 130 1.52 -3.92 -1.62
CA ASP A 130 2.76 -4.58 -1.99
C ASP A 130 3.26 -4.09 -3.34
N ILE A 131 4.48 -3.54 -3.36
CA ILE A 131 5.14 -3.02 -4.56
C ILE A 131 5.27 -4.07 -5.66
N THR A 132 5.48 -5.34 -5.30
CA THR A 132 5.68 -6.44 -6.25
C THR A 132 4.41 -6.68 -7.06
N PHE A 133 3.26 -6.68 -6.39
CA PHE A 133 1.96 -6.76 -7.04
C PHE A 133 1.62 -5.46 -7.77
N ALA A 134 1.88 -4.31 -7.14
CA ALA A 134 1.57 -3.00 -7.69
C ALA A 134 2.24 -2.79 -9.06
N MET A 135 3.52 -3.13 -9.18
CA MET A 135 4.27 -3.03 -10.43
C MET A 135 3.62 -3.85 -11.56
N GLU A 136 3.24 -5.10 -11.29
CA GLU A 136 2.59 -5.97 -12.27
C GLU A 136 1.21 -5.42 -12.67
N PHE A 137 0.44 -4.94 -11.70
CA PHE A 137 -0.89 -4.37 -11.96
C PHE A 137 -0.82 -3.07 -12.76
N ILE A 138 0.15 -2.20 -12.47
CA ILE A 138 0.43 -0.97 -13.23
C ILE A 138 0.86 -1.31 -14.66
N THR A 139 1.74 -2.31 -14.83
CA THR A 139 2.21 -2.76 -16.14
C THR A 139 1.07 -3.26 -17.03
N ASN A 140 0.02 -3.84 -16.42
CA ASN A 140 -1.19 -4.26 -17.10
C ASN A 140 -2.23 -3.12 -17.32
N GLU A 141 -1.83 -1.84 -17.26
CA GLU A 141 -2.71 -0.67 -17.39
C GLU A 141 -3.81 -0.60 -16.31
N GLY A 142 -3.60 -1.25 -15.17
CA GLY A 142 -4.61 -1.33 -14.11
C GLY A 142 -4.94 0.02 -13.47
N LEU A 143 -3.99 0.96 -13.47
CA LEU A 143 -4.21 2.30 -12.94
C LEU A 143 -5.20 3.10 -13.79
N ASP A 144 -5.14 2.98 -15.12
CA ASP A 144 -6.07 3.63 -16.04
C ASP A 144 -7.49 3.10 -15.88
N LEU A 145 -7.63 1.79 -15.63
CA LEU A 145 -8.91 1.16 -15.33
C LEU A 145 -9.54 1.72 -14.05
N ILE A 146 -8.75 1.92 -12.99
CA ILE A 146 -9.25 2.55 -11.75
C ILE A 146 -9.68 3.99 -12.00
N LYS A 147 -8.86 4.80 -12.71
CA LYS A 147 -9.21 6.19 -13.06
C LYS A 147 -10.53 6.26 -13.81
N GLN A 148 -10.74 5.35 -14.77
CA GLN A 148 -12.00 5.24 -15.49
C GLN A 148 -13.18 4.94 -14.56
N PHE A 149 -13.05 3.98 -13.64
CA PHE A 149 -14.15 3.63 -12.72
C PHE A 149 -14.53 4.75 -11.76
N VAL A 150 -13.54 5.52 -11.28
CA VAL A 150 -13.79 6.69 -10.44
C VAL A 150 -14.54 7.76 -11.24
N ARG A 151 -14.11 8.05 -12.48
CA ARG A 151 -14.76 9.04 -13.35
C ARG A 151 -16.19 8.64 -13.74
N ASP A 152 -16.37 7.42 -14.22
CA ASP A 152 -17.67 6.91 -14.69
C ASP A 152 -18.71 6.83 -13.57
N SER A 153 -18.28 6.88 -12.29
CA SER A 153 -19.16 6.88 -11.12
C SER A 153 -20.12 5.68 -11.07
N LYS A 154 -19.75 4.57 -11.71
CA LYS A 154 -20.55 3.33 -11.78
C LYS A 154 -20.64 2.61 -10.44
N PHE A 155 -19.73 2.90 -9.53
CA PHE A 155 -19.59 2.25 -8.23
C PHE A 155 -19.79 3.27 -7.10
N HIS A 156 -20.44 2.83 -6.03
CA HIS A 156 -20.72 3.64 -4.83
C HIS A 156 -20.50 2.81 -3.57
N GLY A 157 -20.29 3.46 -2.43
CA GLY A 157 -20.08 2.76 -1.16
C GLY A 157 -18.74 2.00 -1.12
N GLU A 158 -18.76 0.76 -0.61
CA GLU A 158 -17.56 -0.04 -0.38
C GLU A 158 -16.70 -0.30 -1.64
N PRO A 159 -17.28 -0.67 -2.81
CA PRO A 159 -16.51 -0.78 -4.05
C PRO A 159 -15.70 0.47 -4.39
N MET A 160 -16.26 1.67 -4.19
CA MET A 160 -15.55 2.92 -4.43
C MET A 160 -14.43 3.16 -3.41
N ALA A 161 -14.67 2.81 -2.14
CA ALA A 161 -13.64 2.88 -1.10
C ALA A 161 -12.44 1.99 -1.44
N TYR A 162 -12.68 0.75 -1.90
CA TYR A 162 -11.62 -0.16 -2.34
C TYR A 162 -10.83 0.40 -3.53
N LEU A 163 -11.52 0.96 -4.53
CA LEU A 163 -10.86 1.54 -5.70
C LEU A 163 -9.96 2.73 -5.33
N LEU A 164 -10.47 3.67 -4.53
CA LEU A 164 -9.68 4.85 -4.12
C LEU A 164 -8.51 4.45 -3.21
N LYS A 165 -8.72 3.51 -2.28
CA LYS A 165 -7.62 3.00 -1.45
C LYS A 165 -6.55 2.31 -2.28
N SER A 166 -6.98 1.50 -3.26
CA SER A 166 -6.05 0.86 -4.21
C SER A 166 -5.26 1.90 -4.99
N PHE A 167 -5.94 2.95 -5.47
CA PHE A 167 -5.30 4.04 -6.22
C PHE A 167 -4.21 4.74 -5.38
N VAL A 168 -4.50 5.08 -4.13
CA VAL A 168 -3.51 5.67 -3.21
C VAL A 168 -2.30 4.76 -3.08
N ASN A 169 -2.51 3.50 -2.69
CA ASN A 169 -1.41 2.57 -2.47
C ASN A 169 -0.55 2.38 -3.73
N LEU A 170 -1.17 2.29 -4.92
CA LEU A 170 -0.46 2.13 -6.19
C LEU A 170 0.41 3.37 -6.52
N MET A 171 -0.11 4.57 -6.27
CA MET A 171 0.60 5.82 -6.54
C MET A 171 1.72 6.10 -5.51
N GLU A 172 1.55 5.67 -4.25
CA GLU A 172 2.55 5.85 -3.18
C GLU A 172 3.86 5.11 -3.45
N HIS A 173 3.85 4.03 -4.26
CA HIS A 173 5.08 3.36 -4.70
C HIS A 173 5.95 4.22 -5.61
N GLY A 174 5.45 5.35 -6.12
CA GLY A 174 6.22 6.32 -6.91
C GLY A 174 6.59 5.85 -8.32
N VAL A 175 5.97 4.76 -8.80
CA VAL A 175 6.20 4.21 -10.16
C VAL A 175 5.60 5.11 -11.25
N VAL A 176 4.48 5.78 -10.94
CA VAL A 176 3.74 6.64 -11.87
C VAL A 176 3.68 8.07 -11.33
N SER A 177 3.86 9.06 -12.21
CA SER A 177 3.77 10.47 -11.82
C SER A 177 2.33 10.91 -11.57
N TRP A 178 2.12 11.73 -10.53
CA TRP A 178 0.87 12.44 -10.25
C TRP A 178 0.46 13.41 -11.37
N ASP A 179 1.38 13.74 -12.29
CA ASP A 179 1.10 14.52 -13.50
C ASP A 179 0.21 13.76 -14.51
N THR A 180 0.07 12.45 -14.38
CA THR A 180 -0.81 11.61 -15.22
C THR A 180 -2.29 11.67 -14.83
N ILE A 181 -2.61 12.30 -13.70
CA ILE A 181 -4.00 12.39 -13.19
C ILE A 181 -4.78 13.45 -13.96
N GLU A 182 -5.94 13.08 -14.49
CA GLU A 182 -6.79 13.97 -15.28
C GLU A 182 -7.61 14.92 -14.40
N PRO A 183 -7.91 16.15 -14.87
CA PRO A 183 -8.79 17.10 -14.19
C PRO A 183 -10.14 16.50 -13.76
N GLU A 184 -10.78 15.71 -14.62
CA GLU A 184 -12.08 15.10 -14.35
C GLU A 184 -12.02 14.14 -13.14
N PHE A 185 -10.92 13.40 -13.01
CA PHE A 185 -10.67 12.54 -11.86
C PHE A 185 -10.52 13.37 -10.58
N THR A 186 -9.69 14.43 -10.62
CA THR A 186 -9.46 15.32 -9.48
C THR A 186 -10.75 16.01 -9.01
N LYS A 187 -11.58 16.47 -9.95
CA LYS A 187 -12.91 17.03 -9.64
C LYS A 187 -13.79 16.02 -8.91
N LYS A 188 -13.82 14.77 -9.38
CA LYS A 188 -14.61 13.72 -8.75
C LYS A 188 -14.15 13.41 -7.31
N VAL A 189 -12.84 13.31 -7.11
CA VAL A 189 -12.26 13.11 -5.76
C VAL A 189 -12.59 14.29 -4.84
N THR A 190 -12.58 15.51 -5.38
CA THR A 190 -12.97 16.72 -4.64
C THR A 190 -14.45 16.72 -4.24
N ASP A 191 -15.33 16.19 -5.10
CA ASP A 191 -16.75 16.02 -4.77
C ASP A 191 -16.97 15.06 -3.60
N TYR A 192 -16.18 13.98 -3.51
CA TYR A 192 -16.25 13.05 -2.37
C TYR A 192 -15.93 13.73 -1.05
N VAL A 193 -14.87 14.55 -1.02
CA VAL A 193 -14.48 15.32 0.17
C VAL A 193 -15.48 16.44 0.47
N SER A 194 -16.17 16.97 -0.54
CA SER A 194 -17.10 18.09 -0.35
C SER A 194 -18.35 17.76 0.46
N SER A 195 -18.68 16.47 0.67
CA SER A 195 -19.85 16.05 1.46
C SER A 195 -19.54 14.87 2.38
N PRO A 196 -19.87 14.96 3.67
CA PRO A 196 -19.66 13.85 4.62
C PRO A 196 -20.54 12.62 4.33
N LYS A 197 -21.53 12.74 3.44
CA LYS A 197 -22.47 11.67 3.07
C LYS A 197 -21.81 10.47 2.38
N HIS A 198 -20.60 10.63 1.84
CA HIS A 198 -19.89 9.56 1.13
C HIS A 198 -19.23 8.55 2.07
N GLY A 199 -19.18 8.81 3.38
CA GLY A 199 -18.60 7.92 4.38
C GLY A 199 -17.08 7.98 4.46
N ASN A 200 -16.56 7.73 5.66
CA ASN A 200 -15.14 7.94 5.99
C ASN A 200 -14.20 7.10 5.12
N LYS A 201 -14.59 5.87 4.78
CA LYS A 201 -13.79 4.96 3.95
C LYS A 201 -13.54 5.48 2.51
N ILE A 202 -14.39 6.37 2.00
CA ILE A 202 -14.21 7.03 0.69
C ILE A 202 -13.47 8.36 0.88
N ILE A 203 -13.86 9.13 1.90
CA ILE A 203 -13.31 10.46 2.16
C ILE A 203 -11.82 10.38 2.53
N GLN A 204 -11.42 9.38 3.33
CA GLN A 204 -10.05 9.24 3.79
C GLN A 204 -9.04 9.09 2.63
N PRO A 205 -9.18 8.12 1.70
CA PRO A 205 -8.32 8.07 0.51
C PRO A 205 -8.46 9.30 -0.38
N SER A 206 -9.66 9.90 -0.46
CA SER A 206 -9.86 11.10 -1.28
C SER A 206 -9.03 12.29 -0.77
N LEU A 207 -8.94 12.47 0.56
CA LEU A 207 -8.09 13.49 1.17
C LEU A 207 -6.60 13.23 0.87
N GLU A 208 -6.15 11.98 0.98
CA GLU A 208 -4.76 11.56 0.68
C GLU A 208 -4.39 11.81 -0.79
N ILE A 209 -5.31 11.53 -1.72
CA ILE A 209 -5.13 11.80 -3.15
C ILE A 209 -4.98 13.31 -3.39
N LEU A 210 -5.87 14.14 -2.83
CA LEU A 210 -5.82 15.58 -3.06
C LEU A 210 -4.56 16.21 -2.46
N GLU A 211 -4.15 15.76 -1.27
CA GLU A 211 -2.90 16.17 -0.64
C GLU A 211 -1.71 15.84 -1.56
N SER A 212 -1.64 14.59 -2.01
CA SER A 212 -0.56 14.11 -2.87
C SER A 212 -0.53 14.83 -4.22
N VAL A 213 -1.69 15.13 -4.80
CA VAL A 213 -1.78 15.95 -6.02
C VAL A 213 -1.20 17.35 -5.79
N ILE A 214 -1.51 18.01 -4.67
CA ILE A 214 -1.00 19.37 -4.39
C ILE A 214 0.51 19.36 -4.11
N LEU A 215 1.02 18.34 -3.41
CA LEU A 215 2.42 18.28 -3.02
C LEU A 215 3.33 17.82 -4.16
N ASN A 216 2.90 16.83 -4.94
CA ASN A 216 3.75 16.09 -5.87
C ASN A 216 3.48 16.40 -7.35
N SER A 217 2.35 17.01 -7.71
CA SER A 217 2.13 17.46 -9.10
C SER A 217 3.04 18.64 -9.46
N THR A 218 3.58 18.63 -10.67
CA THR A 218 4.34 19.78 -11.19
C THR A 218 3.42 20.78 -11.90
N GLN A 219 2.20 20.36 -12.24
CA GLN A 219 1.24 21.16 -12.99
C GLN A 219 0.45 22.15 -12.10
N LEU A 220 0.69 23.44 -12.32
CA LEU A 220 0.01 24.54 -11.63
C LEU A 220 -1.51 24.57 -11.88
N SER A 221 -1.98 24.09 -13.04
CA SER A 221 -3.41 24.01 -13.37
C SER A 221 -4.18 23.12 -12.40
N LYS A 222 -3.61 21.97 -12.03
CA LYS A 222 -4.20 21.03 -11.07
C LYS A 222 -4.26 21.62 -9.66
N HIS A 223 -3.22 22.35 -9.26
CA HIS A 223 -3.22 23.05 -7.97
C HIS A 223 -4.34 24.08 -7.92
N LYS A 224 -4.50 24.89 -8.97
CA LYS A 224 -5.58 25.88 -9.07
C LYS A 224 -6.96 25.22 -9.04
N GLU A 225 -7.12 24.06 -9.65
CA GLU A 225 -8.39 23.33 -9.67
C GLU A 225 -8.77 22.81 -8.27
N VAL A 226 -7.84 22.16 -7.56
CA VAL A 226 -8.09 21.72 -6.17
C VAL A 226 -8.31 22.93 -5.26
N GLU A 227 -7.50 23.98 -5.39
CA GLU A 227 -7.66 25.21 -4.61
C GLU A 227 -9.03 25.88 -4.84
N GLN A 228 -9.57 25.87 -6.06
CA GLN A 228 -10.88 26.47 -6.34
C GLN A 228 -12.03 25.68 -5.74
N GLN A 229 -11.93 24.36 -5.71
CA GLN A 229 -13.04 23.48 -5.33
C GLN A 229 -13.04 23.09 -3.85
N VAL A 230 -11.86 23.03 -3.21
CA VAL A 230 -11.69 22.73 -1.78
C VAL A 230 -11.63 24.04 -0.99
N THR A 231 -12.66 24.31 -0.18
CA THR A 231 -12.70 25.47 0.71
C THR A 231 -12.39 25.06 2.16
N PRO A 232 -11.80 25.95 2.99
CA PRO A 232 -11.50 25.66 4.39
C PRO A 232 -12.72 25.19 5.19
N GLU A 233 -13.92 25.67 4.84
CA GLU A 233 -15.18 25.30 5.48
C GLU A 233 -15.54 23.83 5.23
N LYS A 234 -15.24 23.31 4.03
CA LYS A 234 -15.42 21.89 3.68
C LYS A 234 -14.39 20.99 4.37
N ILE A 235 -13.20 21.50 4.69
CA ILE A 235 -12.18 20.75 5.44
C ILE A 235 -12.55 20.70 6.94
N ASN A 236 -13.13 21.79 7.46
CA ASN A 236 -13.44 21.92 8.89
C ASN A 236 -14.42 20.83 9.40
N CYS A 237 -15.36 20.36 8.56
CA CYS A 237 -16.25 19.27 8.98
C CYS A 237 -15.49 17.95 9.18
N HIS A 238 -14.41 17.72 8.44
CA HIS A 238 -13.56 16.51 8.57
C HIS A 238 -12.56 16.60 9.72
N LEU A 239 -12.10 17.80 10.08
CA LEU A 239 -11.21 18.01 11.22
C LEU A 239 -11.85 17.62 12.57
N ASN A 240 -13.19 17.67 12.66
CA ASN A 240 -13.93 17.22 13.85
C ASN A 240 -14.11 15.69 13.89
N THR A 241 -13.69 14.96 12.86
CA THR A 241 -13.83 13.51 12.76
C THR A 241 -12.47 12.88 13.06
N PRO A 242 -12.28 12.21 14.22
CA PRO A 242 -10.95 11.71 14.63
C PRO A 242 -10.24 10.86 13.57
N GLU A 243 -10.97 9.97 12.89
CA GLU A 243 -10.43 9.11 11.82
C GLU A 243 -9.91 9.88 10.61
N LEU A 244 -10.49 11.04 10.30
CA LEU A 244 -10.15 11.85 9.12
C LEU A 244 -9.26 13.04 9.46
N GLN A 245 -9.15 13.37 10.74
CA GLN A 245 -8.52 14.57 11.26
C GLN A 245 -7.09 14.74 10.75
N LYS A 246 -6.28 13.67 10.81
CA LYS A 246 -4.89 13.67 10.32
C LYS A 246 -4.83 14.04 8.84
N ASN A 247 -5.65 13.40 8.01
CA ASN A 247 -5.63 13.59 6.56
C ASN A 247 -6.20 14.97 6.17
N ALA A 248 -7.24 15.42 6.87
CA ALA A 248 -7.82 16.74 6.68
C ALA A 248 -6.81 17.85 7.04
N LEU A 249 -6.05 17.66 8.12
CA LEU A 249 -4.97 18.58 8.51
C LEU A 249 -3.81 18.56 7.51
N ALA A 250 -3.42 17.38 7.03
CA ALA A 250 -2.37 17.23 6.03
C ALA A 250 -2.73 17.95 4.71
N LEU A 251 -3.96 17.76 4.22
CA LEU A 251 -4.48 18.49 3.06
C LEU A 251 -4.51 20.01 3.29
N LEU A 252 -4.94 20.46 4.47
CA LEU A 252 -4.94 21.89 4.81
C LEU A 252 -3.52 22.47 4.77
N ASN A 253 -2.54 21.75 5.32
CA ASN A 253 -1.14 22.15 5.31
C ASN A 253 -0.57 22.19 3.88
N ALA A 254 -0.91 21.20 3.04
CA ALA A 254 -0.53 21.17 1.64
C ALA A 254 -1.10 22.38 0.88
N LEU A 255 -2.40 22.65 1.04
CA LEU A 255 -3.06 23.83 0.47
C LEU A 255 -2.40 25.12 0.95
N PHE A 256 -2.14 25.27 2.25
CA PHE A 256 -1.48 26.46 2.77
C PHE A 256 -0.08 26.64 2.21
N THR A 257 0.69 25.56 2.09
CA THR A 257 2.07 25.59 1.59
C THR A 257 2.15 26.07 0.15
N LYS A 258 1.27 25.54 -0.72
CA LYS A 258 1.26 25.83 -2.17
C LYS A 258 0.36 27.00 -2.57
N ALA A 259 -0.48 27.50 -1.66
CA ALA A 259 -1.39 28.61 -1.92
C ALA A 259 -0.70 29.91 -2.32
N SER A 260 -1.34 30.64 -3.23
CA SER A 260 -1.01 32.04 -3.53
C SER A 260 -1.15 32.96 -2.29
N PRO A 261 -0.44 34.10 -2.22
CA PRO A 261 -0.48 35.00 -1.06
C PRO A 261 -1.89 35.47 -0.66
N ASP A 262 -2.76 35.75 -1.63
CA ASP A 262 -4.14 36.17 -1.37
C ASP A 262 -5.00 35.05 -0.80
N LYS A 263 -4.76 33.81 -1.26
CA LYS A 263 -5.45 32.64 -0.74
C LYS A 263 -4.92 32.24 0.63
N LYS A 264 -3.61 32.39 0.89
CA LYS A 264 -3.02 32.27 2.24
C LYS A 264 -3.71 33.22 3.22
N ARG A 265 -3.99 34.46 2.82
CA ARG A 265 -4.76 35.41 3.66
C ARG A 265 -6.19 34.92 3.95
N LYS A 266 -6.89 34.40 2.95
CA LYS A 266 -8.25 33.84 3.11
C LYS A 266 -8.27 32.60 4.00
N ILE A 267 -7.35 31.66 3.78
CA ILE A 267 -7.18 30.46 4.62
C ILE A 267 -6.85 30.89 6.04
N ASN A 268 -5.92 31.82 6.23
CA ASN A 268 -5.58 32.35 7.55
C ASN A 268 -6.80 32.98 8.23
N ALA A 269 -7.58 33.80 7.51
CA ALA A 269 -8.81 34.38 8.06
C ALA A 269 -9.84 33.31 8.50
N SER A 270 -10.02 32.23 7.73
CA SER A 270 -10.87 31.10 8.15
C SER A 270 -10.29 30.32 9.34
N ILE A 271 -8.95 30.15 9.41
CA ILE A 271 -8.25 29.53 10.55
C ILE A 271 -8.36 30.39 11.82
N GLN A 272 -8.40 31.72 11.69
CA GLN A 272 -8.59 32.63 12.82
C GLN A 272 -9.99 32.57 13.43
N ASN A 273 -10.93 31.88 12.78
CA ASN A 273 -12.23 31.59 13.37
C ASN A 273 -12.06 30.77 14.66
N LYS A 274 -12.70 31.22 15.74
CA LYS A 274 -12.64 30.59 17.07
C LYS A 274 -13.01 29.11 17.03
N ALA A 275 -13.98 28.72 16.21
CA ALA A 275 -14.35 27.31 16.03
C ALA A 275 -13.19 26.47 15.47
N PHE A 276 -12.47 27.01 14.50
CA PHE A 276 -11.33 26.34 13.86
C PHE A 276 -10.12 26.27 14.79
N ARG A 277 -9.83 27.37 15.52
CA ARG A 277 -8.77 27.40 16.53
C ARG A 277 -9.01 26.41 17.67
N ASN A 278 -10.25 26.31 18.14
CA ASN A 278 -10.59 25.37 19.20
C ASN A 278 -10.34 23.92 18.75
N VAL A 279 -10.74 23.58 17.52
CA VAL A 279 -10.45 22.26 16.93
C VAL A 279 -8.95 22.04 16.85
N LEU A 280 -8.17 22.96 16.29
CA LEU A 280 -6.70 22.82 16.23
C LEU A 280 -6.04 22.70 17.61
N VAL A 281 -6.49 23.46 18.60
CA VAL A 281 -5.96 23.38 19.97
C VAL A 281 -6.29 22.03 20.60
N THR A 282 -7.53 21.54 20.46
CA THR A 282 -7.90 20.19 20.92
C THR A 282 -7.06 19.10 20.25
N ILE A 283 -6.73 19.26 18.98
CA ILE A 283 -5.89 18.33 18.21
C ILE A 283 -4.43 18.34 18.70
N LEU A 284 -3.91 19.51 19.07
CA LEU A 284 -2.55 19.66 19.58
C LEU A 284 -2.43 19.16 21.04
N ASP A 285 -3.47 19.41 21.85
CA ASP A 285 -3.53 18.99 23.26
C ASP A 285 -3.77 17.48 23.41
N SER A 286 -4.38 16.81 22.41
CA SER A 286 -4.62 15.36 22.44
C SER A 286 -3.40 14.50 22.07
N GLY A 287 -2.27 15.10 21.68
CA GLY A 287 -0.98 14.39 21.55
C GLY A 287 -0.84 13.41 20.37
N GLU A 288 -1.79 13.35 19.42
CA GLU A 288 -1.74 12.40 18.30
C GLU A 288 -0.81 12.84 17.13
N ILE A 289 -0.11 13.96 17.24
CA ILE A 289 0.78 14.51 16.20
C ILE A 289 2.23 14.62 16.70
N GLN A 290 2.84 13.50 17.09
CA GLN A 290 4.31 13.43 17.27
C GLN A 290 5.06 12.65 16.17
N ALA A 291 4.38 12.20 15.11
CA ALA A 291 5.02 11.37 14.08
C ALA A 291 4.84 11.86 12.63
N ALA A 292 4.49 13.13 12.41
CA ALA A 292 4.63 13.74 11.08
C ALA A 292 6.07 14.21 10.89
N ARG A 293 6.94 13.30 10.43
CA ARG A 293 8.29 13.60 9.94
C ARG A 293 8.23 14.77 8.96
N TYR A 294 8.86 15.89 9.30
CA TYR A 294 9.94 16.53 8.52
C TYR A 294 10.69 17.50 9.45
N PRO A 295 12.03 17.43 9.50
CA PRO A 295 12.83 18.43 10.20
C PRO A 295 12.70 19.76 9.44
N ILE A 296 12.32 20.81 10.16
CA ILE A 296 12.42 22.18 9.68
C ILE A 296 13.92 22.48 9.61
N GLY A 297 14.50 22.36 8.41
CA GLY A 297 15.82 22.88 8.11
C GLY A 297 15.75 24.40 8.04
N ASN A 298 16.70 25.04 8.73
CA ASN A 298 16.98 26.48 8.87
C ASN A 298 16.57 27.38 7.70
#